data_AF-A0A842MUT3-F1
#
_entry.id   AF-A0A842MUT3-F1
#
_cell.length_a   1.000
_cell.length_b   1.000
_cell.length_c   1.000
_cell.angle_alpha   90.00
_cell.angle_beta   90.00
_cell.angle_gamma   90.00
#
_symmetry.space_group_name_H-M   'P 1'
#
loop_
_entity.id
_entity.type
_entity.pdbx_description
1 polymer ?
#
loop_
_entity_poly.entity_id
_entity_poly.type
_entity_poly.pdbx_seq_one_letter_code
_entity_poly.pdbx_strand_id
1 'polypeptide(L)' 'MVRKTTILLREDVYQALREKAGAKNISNLVNKILVEYFLKKESMFGIMKPVDISDLRDHRDRT' A
#
# COMPACT_ATOMS: atom_id res chain seq x y z
N MET A 1 -17.48 -2.80 -6.49
CA MET A 1 -17.98 -1.80 -7.48
C MET A 1 -16.77 -1.23 -8.22
N VAL A 2 -16.72 -1.34 -9.55
CA VAL A 2 -15.55 -0.88 -10.34
C VAL A 2 -15.77 0.58 -10.75
N ARG A 3 -14.78 1.46 -10.51
CA ARG A 3 -14.79 2.84 -10.99
C ARG A 3 -13.81 2.99 -12.16
N LYS A 4 -14.24 3.68 -13.21
CA LYS A 4 -13.41 4.00 -14.37
C LYS A 4 -12.80 5.38 -14.18
N THR A 5 -11.49 5.46 -14.33
CA THR A 5 -10.74 6.71 -14.22
C THR A 5 -9.76 6.79 -15.40
N THR A 6 -9.71 7.95 -16.06
CA THR A 6 -8.71 8.22 -17.09
C THR A 6 -7.43 8.70 -16.42
N ILE A 7 -6.31 8.07 -16.73
CA ILE A 7 -4.98 8.47 -16.24
C ILE A 7 -4.08 8.82 -17.43
N LEU A 8 -3.31 9.89 -17.28
CA LEU A 8 -2.28 10.24 -18.25
C LEU A 8 -0.98 9.56 -17.83
N LEU A 9 -0.49 8.68 -18.69
CA LEU A 9 0.79 8.01 -18.52
C LEU A 9 1.78 8.62 -19.50
N ARG A 10 3.03 8.78 -19.08
CA ARG A 10 4.10 9.05 -20.03
C ARG A 10 4.30 7.83 -20.93
N GLU A 11 4.73 8.09 -22.16
CA GLU A 11 4.86 7.05 -23.20
C GLU A 11 5.82 5.93 -22.79
N ASP A 12 6.95 6.28 -22.15
CA ASP A 12 7.93 5.34 -21.61
C ASP A 12 7.32 4.37 -20.61
N VAL A 13 6.49 4.89 -19.71
CA VAL A 13 5.80 4.11 -18.68
C VAL A 13 4.72 3.23 -19.30
N TYR A 14 3.97 3.76 -20.26
CA TYR A 14 2.93 3.00 -20.96
C TYR A 14 3.52 1.81 -21.72
N GLN A 15 4.63 2.01 -22.42
CA GLN A 15 5.31 0.95 -23.17
C GLN A 15 5.83 -0.15 -22.23
N ALA A 16 6.48 0.24 -21.12
CA ALA A 16 6.95 -0.71 -20.11
C ALA A 16 5.80 -1.51 -19.45
N LEU A 17 4.65 -0.86 -19.21
CA LEU A 17 3.44 -1.54 -18.70
C LEU A 17 2.87 -2.51 -19.75
N ARG A 18 2.86 -2.12 -21.03
CA ARG A 18 2.36 -2.95 -22.13
C ARG A 18 3.22 -4.19 -22.36
N GLU A 19 4.55 -4.06 -22.27
CA GLU A 19 5.48 -5.19 -22.36
C GLU A 19 5.32 -6.17 -21.21
N LYS A 20 5.14 -5.67 -19.97
CA LYS A 20 5.00 -6.53 -18.78
C LYS A 20 3.62 -7.17 -18.63
N ALA A 21 2.55 -6.44 -18.92
CA ALA A 21 1.18 -6.93 -18.72
C ALA A 21 0.61 -7.63 -19.96
N GLY A 22 1.09 -7.28 -21.15
CA GLY A 22 0.40 -7.56 -22.40
C GLY A 22 -0.84 -6.67 -22.60
N ALA A 23 -1.34 -6.61 -23.84
CA ALA A 23 -2.37 -5.65 -24.25
C ALA A 23 -3.70 -5.72 -23.47
N LYS A 24 -4.03 -6.87 -22.87
CA LYS A 24 -5.33 -7.10 -22.20
C LYS A 24 -5.30 -6.95 -20.67
N ASN A 25 -4.12 -6.89 -20.03
CA ASN A 25 -4.00 -6.92 -18.56
C ASN A 25 -3.41 -5.65 -17.93
N ILE A 26 -3.28 -4.56 -18.68
CA ILE A 26 -2.69 -3.31 -18.18
C ILE A 26 -3.45 -2.80 -16.95
N SER A 27 -4.79 -2.80 -16.98
CA SER A 27 -5.61 -2.35 -15.83
C SER A 27 -5.35 -3.19 -14.57
N ASN A 28 -5.16 -4.50 -14.72
CA ASN A 28 -4.87 -5.38 -13.58
C ASN A 28 -3.49 -5.10 -13.01
N LEU A 29 -2.49 -4.87 -13.86
CA LEU A 29 -1.14 -4.53 -13.44
C LEU A 29 -1.10 -3.17 -12.74
N VAL A 30 -1.76 -2.15 -13.30
CA VAL A 30 -1.84 -0.81 -12.71
C VAL A 30 -2.50 -0.88 -11.34
N ASN A 31 -3.62 -1.59 -11.21
CA ASN A 31 -4.28 -1.78 -9.92
C ASN A 31 -3.36 -2.48 -8.91
N LYS A 32 -2.62 -3.53 -9.32
CA LYS A 32 -1.67 -4.21 -8.44
C LYS A 32 -0.54 -3.28 -7.97
N ILE A 33 0.02 -2.46 -8.87
CA ILE A 33 1.06 -1.48 -8.53
C ILE A 33 0.51 -0.45 -7.53
N LEU A 34 -0.69 0.07 -7.77
CA LEU A 34 -1.33 1.04 -6.88
C LEU A 34 -1.60 0.43 -5.50
N VAL A 35 -2.15 -0.78 -5.46
CA VAL A 35 -2.35 -1.58 -4.25
C VAL A 35 -1.02 -1.74 -3.51
N GLU A 36 0.03 -2.24 -4.16
CA GLU A 36 1.33 -2.42 -3.52
C GLU A 36 1.94 -1.10 -3.04
N TYR A 37 1.83 -0.01 -3.80
CA TYR A 37 2.40 1.28 -3.44
C TYR A 37 1.70 1.93 -2.24
N PHE A 38 0.37 1.88 -2.21
CA PHE A 38 -0.42 2.48 -1.14
C PHE A 38 -0.54 1.56 0.09
N LEU A 39 -0.73 0.25 -0.08
CA LEU A 39 -0.84 -0.68 1.04
C LEU A 39 0.50 -1.02 1.68
N LYS A 40 1.64 -0.98 0.96
CA LYS A 40 2.96 -1.09 1.63
C LYS A 40 3.29 0.14 2.47
N LYS A 41 2.68 1.30 2.20
CA LYS A 41 2.87 2.50 3.02
C LYS A 41 2.07 2.47 4.33
N GLU A 42 1.02 1.66 4.43
CA GLU A 42 0.37 1.33 5.70
C GLU A 42 1.13 0.22 6.46
N SER A 43 2.45 0.33 6.50
CA SER A 43 3.22 -0.40 7.50
C SER A 43 2.80 0.13 8.87
N MET A 44 2.12 -0.70 9.65
CA MET A 44 1.81 -0.46 11.07
C MET A 44 3.07 -0.29 11.94
N PHE A 45 4.28 -0.33 11.37
CA PHE A 45 5.55 -0.06 12.05
C PHE A 45 5.85 1.43 12.33
N GLY A 46 4.97 2.36 11.93
CA GLY A 46 5.20 3.81 12.11
C GLY A 46 4.14 4.57 12.92
N ILE A 47 3.05 3.90 13.33
CA ILE A 47 1.92 4.56 14.02
C ILE A 47 1.89 4.25 15.53
N MET A 48 2.75 3.36 16.02
CA MET A 48 2.95 3.22 17.46
C MET A 48 3.69 4.46 17.97
N LYS A 49 2.97 5.32 18.69
CA LYS A 49 3.58 6.31 19.58
C LYS A 49 4.61 5.57 20.46
N PRO A 50 5.75 6.18 20.81
CA PRO A 50 6.63 5.60 21.81
C PRO A 50 5.81 5.38 23.08
N VAL A 51 5.48 4.13 23.36
CA VAL A 51 4.79 3.75 24.58
C VAL A 51 5.86 3.78 25.66
N ASP A 52 5.69 4.71 26.58
CA ASP A 52 6.54 4.78 27.77
C ASP A 52 6.26 3.53 28.63
N ILE A 53 7.32 2.99 29.20
CA ILE A 53 7.29 1.79 30.04
C ILE A 53 6.46 2.05 31.30
N SER A 54 6.22 3.32 31.64
CA SER A 54 5.31 3.77 32.69
C SER A 54 3.83 3.39 32.47
N ASP A 55 3.41 3.10 31.23
CA ASP A 55 2.05 2.65 30.91
C ASP A 55 1.87 1.12 31.03
N LEU A 56 2.96 0.38 31.25
CA LEU A 56 2.90 -1.04 31.57
C LEU A 56 2.48 -1.21 33.03
N ARG A 57 1.24 -1.64 33.25
CA ARG A 57 0.73 -1.99 34.58
C ARG A 57 1.48 -3.20 35.13
N ASP A 58 2.04 -3.08 36.34
CA ASP A 58 2.71 -4.19 36.99
C ASP A 58 1.66 -5.24 37.42
N HIS A 59 1.86 -6.49 37.01
CA HIS A 59 1.07 -7.65 37.41
C HIS A 59 1.00 -7.85 38.94
N ARG A 60 1.89 -7.22 39.71
CA ARG A 60 1.95 -7.28 41.18
C ARG A 60 1.00 -6.33 41.88
N ASP A 61 0.44 -5.32 41.20
CA ASP A 61 -0.57 -4.41 41.77
C ASP A 61 -1.96 -5.07 41.90
N ARG A 62 -2.05 -6.38 41.66
CA ARG A 62 -3.30 -7.16 41.65
C ARG A 62 -3.48 -8.12 42.82
N THR A 63 -2.57 -8.11 43.80
CA THR A 63 -2.69 -8.88 45.06
C THR A 63 -3.09 -8.00 46.22
#